data_AF-A0A9E2UWA1-F1
#
_entry.id   AF-A0A9E2UWA1-F1
#
_cell.length_a   1.000
_cell.length_b   1.000
_cell.length_c   1.000
_cell.angle_alpha   90.00
_cell.angle_beta   90.00
_cell.angle_gamma   90.00
#
_symmetry.space_group_name_H-M   'P 1'
#
loop_
_entity.id
_entity.type
_entity.pdbx_description
1 polymer ?
#
loop_
_entity_poly.entity_id
_entity_poly.type
_entity_poly.pdbx_seq_one_letter_code
_entity_poly.pdbx_strand_id
1 'polypeptide(L)'
;MSQEWHIAIDNQEQRRKVAMVEGRARRDDHAETDGEVEFSLTLYPDQASLNVPASTQGREFIARLTEILGAPRLAPTVKCSCSWGDGVMGAMLIVLWDLPADPASPVVQSLHTFLGTRGGAFSG
;
A
#
# COMPACT_ATOMS: atom_id res chain seq x y z
N MET A 1 9.97 13.44 15.66
CA MET A 1 10.77 12.30 15.15
C MET A 1 9.84 11.52 14.26
N SER A 2 10.16 11.42 12.97
CA SER A 2 9.30 10.74 11.99
C SER A 2 9.22 9.27 12.35
N GLN A 3 8.02 8.75 12.54
CA GLN A 3 7.79 7.31 12.74
C GLN A 3 8.22 6.62 11.45
N GLU A 4 9.38 5.98 11.47
CA GLU A 4 9.93 5.31 10.30
C GLU A 4 9.20 3.97 10.13
N TRP A 5 8.83 3.68 8.89
CA TRP A 5 8.20 2.42 8.51
C TRP A 5 9.27 1.58 7.84
N HIS A 6 9.47 0.37 8.35
CA HIS A 6 10.25 -0.66 7.67
C HIS A 6 9.34 -1.44 6.73
N ILE A 7 9.67 -1.44 5.44
CA ILE A 7 8.91 -2.12 4.40
C ILE A 7 9.75 -3.27 3.85
N ALA A 8 9.21 -4.48 3.95
CA ALA A 8 9.74 -5.68 3.30
C ALA A 8 8.86 -6.00 2.09
N ILE A 9 9.45 -6.01 0.90
CA ILE A 9 8.74 -6.39 -0.34
C ILE A 9 8.86 -7.90 -0.52
N ASP A 10 7.72 -8.58 -0.50
CA ASP A 10 7.64 -10.03 -0.66
C ASP A 10 7.53 -10.42 -2.13
N ASN A 11 6.80 -9.62 -2.92
CA ASN A 11 6.61 -9.84 -4.34
C ASN A 11 6.45 -8.51 -5.08
N GLN A 12 7.02 -8.41 -6.27
CA GLN A 12 6.83 -7.28 -7.18
C GLN A 12 6.64 -7.80 -8.60
N GLU A 13 5.44 -7.62 -9.14
CA GLU A 13 5.08 -8.05 -10.49
C GLU A 13 4.78 -6.83 -11.37
N GLN A 14 5.45 -6.74 -12.53
CA GLN A 14 5.17 -5.73 -13.54
C GLN A 14 4.48 -6.38 -14.75
N ARG A 15 3.26 -5.94 -15.05
CA ARG A 15 2.54 -6.22 -16.31
C ARG A 15 2.49 -4.98 -17.19
N ARG A 16 2.02 -5.13 -18.44
CA ARG A 16 2.03 -4.07 -19.47
C ARG A 16 1.51 -2.70 -19.00
N LYS A 17 0.49 -2.66 -18.15
CA LYS A 17 -0.14 -1.40 -17.69
C LYS A 17 -0.34 -1.33 -16.18
N VAL A 18 0.13 -2.34 -15.45
CA VAL A 18 -0.16 -2.50 -14.02
C VAL A 18 1.08 -3.04 -13.35
N ALA A 19 1.46 -2.45 -12.22
CA ALA A 19 2.44 -3.02 -11.30
C ALA A 19 1.71 -3.48 -10.03
N MET A 20 2.11 -4.62 -9.48
CA MET A 20 1.62 -5.11 -8.21
C MET A 20 2.80 -5.26 -7.25
N VAL A 21 2.65 -4.74 -6.05
CA VAL A 21 3.63 -4.82 -4.97
C VAL A 21 2.93 -5.43 -3.77
N GLU A 22 3.44 -6.56 -3.30
CA GLU A 22 2.99 -7.21 -2.09
C GLU A 22 4.13 -7.19 -1.08
N GLY A 23 3.79 -6.94 0.17
CA GLY A 23 4.80 -6.82 1.20
C GLY A 23 4.22 -6.66 2.59
N ARG A 24 5.13 -6.43 3.51
CA ARG A 24 4.86 -6.26 4.93
C ARG A 24 5.45 -4.94 5.39
N ALA A 25 4.62 -4.16 6.08
CA ALA A 25 5.01 -2.88 6.65
C ALA A 25 4.98 -2.96 8.17
N ARG A 26 6.07 -2.55 8.81
CA ARG A 26 6.21 -2.56 10.27
C ARG A 26 6.64 -1.17 10.74
N ARG A 27 6.04 -0.70 11.83
CA ARG A 27 6.51 0.50 12.54
C ARG A 27 7.58 0.16 13.56
N ASP A 28 8.58 1.04 13.67
CA ASP A 28 9.71 0.87 14.60
C ASP A 28 9.30 0.89 16.07
N ASP A 29 8.18 1.54 16.39
CA ASP A 29 7.68 1.69 17.76
C ASP A 29 6.80 0.54 18.26
N HIS A 30 6.57 -0.49 17.43
CA HIS A 30 5.83 -1.69 17.82
C HIS A 30 6.73 -2.93 17.89
N ALA A 31 6.77 -3.56 19.07
CA ALA A 31 7.53 -4.79 19.31
C ALA A 31 6.80 -6.03 18.77
N GLU A 32 7.49 -6.72 17.85
CA GLU A 32 7.44 -8.15 17.49
C GLU A 32 6.15 -8.94 17.81
N THR A 33 5.08 -8.72 17.04
CA THR A 33 4.19 -9.72 16.39
C THR A 33 2.86 -9.10 15.93
N ASP A 34 2.38 -8.05 16.61
CA ASP A 34 1.16 -7.29 16.24
C ASP A 34 1.44 -5.97 15.50
N GLY A 35 2.71 -5.66 15.26
CA GLY A 35 3.15 -4.40 14.66
C GLY A 35 3.32 -4.42 13.13
N GLU A 36 3.13 -5.58 12.52
CA GLU A 36 3.31 -5.79 11.08
C GLU A 36 1.96 -5.86 10.38
N VAL A 37 1.87 -5.24 9.21
CA VAL A 37 0.69 -5.30 8.35
C VAL A 37 1.08 -5.77 6.96
N GLU A 38 0.44 -6.84 6.51
CA GLU A 38 0.51 -7.29 5.13
C GLU A 38 -0.30 -6.35 4.23
N PHE A 39 0.26 -6.03 3.06
CA PHE A 39 -0.40 -5.17 2.08
C PHE A 39 -0.22 -5.70 0.66
N SER A 40 -1.20 -5.37 -0.17
CA SER A 40 -1.11 -5.52 -1.63
C SER A 40 -1.47 -4.18 -2.28
N LEU A 41 -0.51 -3.59 -2.98
CA LEU A 41 -0.63 -2.32 -3.68
C LEU A 41 -0.58 -2.57 -5.19
N THR A 42 -1.63 -2.18 -5.88
CA THR A 42 -1.71 -2.21 -7.35
C THR A 42 -1.59 -0.79 -7.89
N LEU A 43 -0.60 -0.57 -8.76
CA LEU A 43 -0.34 0.70 -9.44
C LEU A 43 -0.81 0.61 -10.88
N TYR A 44 -1.78 1.44 -11.22
CA TYR A 44 -2.23 1.75 -12.58
C TYR A 44 -1.55 3.04 -13.06
N PRO A 45 -1.66 3.40 -14.36
CA PRO A 45 -1.01 4.61 -14.87
C PRO A 45 -1.48 5.91 -14.21
N ASP A 46 -2.73 5.94 -13.76
CA ASP A 46 -3.40 7.12 -13.20
C ASP A 46 -4.02 6.86 -11.82
N GLN A 47 -3.82 5.68 -11.22
CA GLN A 47 -4.46 5.29 -9.95
C GLN A 47 -3.60 4.33 -9.14
N ALA A 48 -3.77 4.34 -7.81
CA ALA A 48 -3.23 3.34 -6.90
C ALA A 48 -4.35 2.71 -6.08
N SER A 49 -4.38 1.38 -6.01
CA SER A 49 -5.32 0.62 -5.20
C SER A 49 -4.57 -0.17 -4.13
N LEU A 50 -4.87 0.07 -2.86
CA LEU A 50 -4.30 -0.66 -1.73
C LEU A 50 -5.33 -1.59 -1.11
N ASN A 51 -4.90 -2.81 -0.78
CA ASN A 51 -5.61 -3.73 0.09
C ASN A 51 -4.77 -3.98 1.35
N VAL A 52 -5.37 -3.80 2.52
CA VAL A 52 -4.76 -4.10 3.83
C VAL A 52 -5.80 -4.64 4.82
N PRO A 53 -5.39 -5.39 5.85
CA PRO A 53 -6.25 -5.70 6.98
C PRO A 53 -6.88 -4.44 7.59
N ALA A 54 -8.13 -4.53 8.04
CA ALA A 54 -8.84 -3.46 8.75
C ALA A 54 -8.42 -3.32 10.22
N SER A 55 -7.14 -3.60 10.50
CA SER A 55 -6.49 -3.43 11.81
C SER A 55 -6.13 -1.97 12.06
N THR A 56 -5.70 -1.67 13.29
CA THR A 56 -5.14 -0.35 13.64
C THR A 56 -3.94 -0.03 12.75
N GLN A 57 -3.03 -0.98 12.58
CA GLN A 57 -1.81 -0.85 11.79
C GLN A 57 -2.14 -0.63 10.31
N GLY A 58 -3.14 -1.32 9.76
CA GLY A 58 -3.61 -1.08 8.39
C GLY A 58 -4.15 0.34 8.19
N ARG A 59 -4.89 0.86 9.18
CA ARG A 59 -5.38 2.26 9.14
C ARG A 59 -4.25 3.28 9.25
N GLU A 60 -3.24 3.01 10.06
CA GLU A 60 -2.05 3.86 10.18
C GLU A 60 -1.20 3.82 8.91
N PHE A 61 -1.05 2.65 8.29
CA PHE A 61 -0.36 2.52 7.01
C PHE A 61 -1.09 3.28 5.89
N ILE A 62 -2.44 3.21 5.85
CA ILE A 62 -3.26 4.05 4.96
C ILE A 62 -3.02 5.53 5.22
N ALA A 63 -2.97 5.96 6.49
CA ALA A 63 -2.71 7.35 6.84
C ALA A 63 -1.34 7.79 6.32
N ARG A 64 -0.31 6.96 6.49
CA ARG A 64 1.03 7.25 5.98
C ARG A 64 1.10 7.36 4.46
N LEU A 65 0.44 6.44 3.74
CA LEU A 65 0.33 6.54 2.27
C LEU A 65 -0.48 7.76 1.83
N THR A 66 -1.51 8.14 2.59
CA THR A 66 -2.31 9.35 2.33
C THR A 66 -1.49 10.63 2.49
N GLU A 67 -0.51 10.67 3.39
CA GLU A 67 0.42 11.80 3.49
C GLU A 67 1.29 11.96 2.22
N ILE A 68 1.56 10.86 1.52
CA ILE A 68 2.37 10.84 0.30
C ILE A 68 1.50 11.12 -0.94
N LEU A 69 0.38 10.42 -1.04
CA LEU A 69 -0.49 10.41 -2.23
C LEU A 69 -1.57 11.49 -2.21
N GLY A 70 -1.78 12.15 -1.06
CA GLY A 70 -2.92 13.02 -0.83
C GLY A 70 -4.18 12.22 -0.47
N ALA A 71 -5.32 12.92 -0.45
CA ALA A 71 -6.59 12.33 -0.05
C ALA A 71 -6.99 11.18 -0.99
N PRO A 72 -7.51 10.06 -0.44
CA PRO A 72 -8.14 9.02 -1.25
C PRO A 72 -9.29 9.59 -2.07
N ARG A 73 -9.51 9.04 -3.25
CA ARG A 73 -10.63 9.40 -4.13
C ARG A 73 -11.99 9.11 -3.50
N LEU A 74 -12.05 8.03 -2.72
CA LEU A 74 -13.23 7.58 -1.99
C LEU A 74 -12.84 7.19 -0.56
N ALA A 75 -13.80 7.25 0.35
CA ALA A 75 -13.61 6.72 1.69
C ALA A 75 -13.17 5.24 1.63
N PRO A 76 -12.21 4.81 2.48
CA PRO A 76 -11.79 3.42 2.56
C PRO A 76 -12.98 2.48 2.68
N THR A 77 -13.07 1.51 1.77
CA THR A 77 -14.19 0.57 1.73
C THR A 77 -13.82 -0.69 2.49
N VAL A 78 -14.72 -1.17 3.34
CA VAL A 78 -14.53 -2.45 4.05
C VAL A 78 -15.02 -3.59 3.17
N LYS A 79 -14.13 -4.55 2.88
CA LYS A 79 -14.48 -5.83 2.25
C LYS A 79 -14.29 -6.94 3.28
N CYS A 80 -15.37 -7.66 3.60
CA CYS A 80 -15.27 -8.87 4.41
C CYS A 80 -14.56 -9.96 3.59
N SER A 81 -13.39 -10.41 4.04
CA SER A 81 -12.71 -11.56 3.45
C SER A 81 -13.25 -12.83 4.12
N CYS A 82 -13.73 -13.76 3.28
CA CYS A 82 -13.99 -15.13 3.71
C CYS A 82 -12.64 -15.86 3.68
N SER A 83 -12.11 -16.15 4.88
CA SER A 83 -10.94 -16.98 5.17
C SER A 83 -9.59 -16.62 4.52
N TRP A 84 -8.65 -16.16 5.35
CA TRP A 84 -7.26 -16.62 5.25
C TRP A 84 -7.12 -17.87 6.14
N GLY A 85 -6.17 -18.77 5.85
CA GLY A 85 -6.04 -20.07 6.51
C GLY A 85 -6.21 -20.02 8.03
N ASP A 86 -6.87 -21.04 8.59
CA ASP A 86 -7.40 -21.18 9.97
C ASP A 86 -8.83 -20.67 10.22
N GLY A 87 -9.54 -20.17 9.20
CA GLY A 87 -10.99 -19.93 9.30
C GLY A 87 -11.38 -18.65 10.04
N VAL A 88 -10.42 -17.76 10.30
CA VAL A 88 -10.69 -16.41 10.82
C VAL A 88 -11.19 -15.52 9.69
N MET A 89 -12.41 -14.96 9.85
CA MET A 89 -12.89 -13.90 8.97
C MET A 89 -12.19 -12.59 9.31
N GLY A 90 -11.36 -12.10 8.40
CA GLY A 90 -10.73 -10.79 8.49
C GLY A 90 -11.51 -9.74 7.68
N ALA A 91 -11.71 -8.55 8.24
CA ALA A 91 -12.13 -7.41 7.45
C ALA A 91 -10.90 -6.78 6.75
N MET A 92 -11.04 -6.45 5.47
CA MET A 92 -10.02 -5.74 4.70
C MET A 92 -10.48 -4.32 4.39
N LEU A 93 -9.54 -3.38 4.32
CA LEU A 93 -9.75 -2.05 3.78
C LEU A 93 -9.21 -1.99 2.36
N ILE A 94 -10.02 -1.45 1.47
CA ILE A 94 -9.65 -1.11 0.09
C ILE A 94 -9.62 0.39 -0.03
N VAL A 95 -8.50 0.94 -0.47
CA VAL A 95 -8.31 2.39 -0.65
C VAL A 95 -7.84 2.68 -2.06
N LEU A 96 -8.41 3.72 -2.67
CA LEU A 96 -8.11 4.15 -4.03
C LEU A 96 -7.63 5.60 -4.02
N TRP A 97 -6.49 5.86 -4.64
CA TRP A 97 -5.98 7.20 -4.92
C TRP A 97 -5.89 7.43 -6.42
N ASP A 98 -6.14 8.67 -6.84
CA ASP A 98 -5.73 9.11 -8.17
C ASP A 98 -4.23 9.42 -8.14
N LEU A 99 -3.52 9.00 -9.17
CA LEU A 99 -2.11 9.30 -9.39
C LEU A 99 -1.96 10.27 -10.58
N PRO A 100 -0.97 11.15 -10.53
CA PRO A 100 -0.59 11.91 -11.71
C PRO A 100 -0.11 10.95 -12.81
N ALA A 101 -0.59 11.15 -14.03
CA ALA A 101 -0.23 10.32 -15.19
C ALA A 101 1.26 10.41 -15.57
N ASP A 102 1.97 11.45 -15.09
CA ASP A 102 3.41 11.59 -15.30
C ASP A 102 4.20 10.74 -14.29
N PRO A 103 4.93 9.69 -14.74
CA PRO A 103 5.74 8.86 -13.86
C PRO A 103 6.93 9.61 -13.24
N ALA A 104 7.33 10.75 -13.80
CA ALA A 104 8.34 11.63 -13.20
C ALA A 104 7.77 12.53 -12.10
N SER A 105 6.45 12.47 -11.83
CA SER A 105 5.83 13.26 -10.77
C SER A 105 6.49 13.00 -9.41
N PRO A 106 6.75 14.06 -8.60
CA PRO A 106 7.32 13.92 -7.26
C PRO A 106 6.52 12.99 -6.34
N VAL A 107 5.20 12.92 -6.52
CA VAL A 107 4.31 12.04 -5.74
C VAL A 107 4.62 10.56 -6.01
N VAL A 108 4.74 10.20 -7.30
CA VAL A 108 5.06 8.83 -7.73
C VAL A 108 6.47 8.45 -7.28
N GLN A 109 7.43 9.36 -7.39
CA GLN A 109 8.80 9.14 -6.89
C GLN A 109 8.86 8.97 -5.36
N SER A 110 8.08 9.76 -4.62
CA SER A 110 7.98 9.64 -3.16
C SER A 110 7.37 8.32 -2.74
N LEU A 111 6.34 7.85 -3.45
CA LEU A 111 5.75 6.54 -3.23
C LEU A 111 6.77 5.41 -3.44
N HIS A 112 7.50 5.43 -4.55
CA HIS A 112 8.52 4.43 -4.84
C HIS A 112 9.65 4.45 -3.81
N THR A 113 10.09 5.64 -3.40
CA THR A 113 11.11 5.81 -2.34
C THR A 113 10.61 5.24 -1.01
N PHE A 114 9.37 5.53 -0.62
CA PHE A 114 8.77 5.00 0.59
C PHE A 114 8.72 3.46 0.57
N LEU A 115 8.28 2.88 -0.55
CA LEU A 115 8.21 1.42 -0.72
C LEU A 115 9.58 0.74 -0.89
N GLY A 116 10.66 1.50 -1.08
CA GLY A 116 11.96 0.95 -1.47
C GLY A 116 11.97 0.29 -2.85
N THR A 117 11.02 0.64 -3.73
CA THR A 117 10.91 0.08 -5.08
C THR A 117 11.53 1.00 -6.12
N ARG A 118 12.02 0.44 -7.23
CA ARG A 118 12.46 1.26 -8.37
C ARG A 118 11.23 1.61 -9.20
N GLY A 119 11.01 2.90 -9.44
CA GLY A 119 9.92 3.38 -10.30
C GLY A 119 9.99 2.74 -11.67
N GLY A 120 9.06 1.82 -11.94
CA GLY A 120 8.90 1.23 -13.26
C GLY A 120 8.23 2.25 -14.15
N ALA A 121 8.96 2.82 -15.11
CA ALA A 121 8.32 3.59 -16.15
C ALA A 121 7.29 2.69 -16.85
N PHE A 122 6.00 3.04 -16.76
CA PHE A 122 4.98 2.44 -17.62
C PHE A 122 5.29 2.88 -19.05
N SER A 123 6.12 2.12 -19.76
CA SER A 123 6.38 2.34 -21.18
C SER A 123 5.11 2.03 -21.95
N GLY A 124 4.31 3.07 -22.21
CA GLY A 124 3.19 3.05 -23.15
C GLY A 124 3.68 2.94 -24.59
#